data_AF-W3WWL2-F1
#
_entry.id   AF-W3WWL2-F1
#
_cell.length_a   1.000
_cell.length_b   1.000
_cell.length_c   1.000
_cell.angle_alpha   90.00
_cell.angle_beta   90.00
_cell.angle_gamma   90.00
#
_symmetry.space_group_name_H-M   'P 1'
#
loop_
_entity.id
_entity.type
_entity.pdbx_description
1 polymer ?
#
loop_
_entity_poly.entity_id
_entity_poly.type
_entity_poly.pdbx_seq_one_letter_code
_entity_poly.pdbx_strand_id
1 'polypeptide(L)'
;MGGTAFSHIDPLNLFTPRMPPNVYHRVRDDCHAALRQRFLAVATPIQAPGKKNFGDVDIFVAWDTEQSSKVDFDKFVDSIRDLLGATYSRYEGLVNCDAQFAVAWPDDPYGLAYSDSEENPRFCQIDVHICNSIEAFHWNMWYYAHGDLMPMIRNIMRPYDLVINARGLFLRIPEIRDGAKKVFVTDEPSQALGILGYDPMAPVYQESFQNVDELFVYTTKCRLFKGFYGTDLTDEDGRSMSEREVFKTWIRDFVPTCIDGYPKEEISKDAIRNEIFQKFPATKAEYDASLLRNKKRKQRDFISRTIESSLDMVKGVTSAWRKAASAALKEIILFSDYSLGFRPLEDLKLSNGLYKEDEVKMFIEQALEVVGEVAWERQCCNDHMGDISQAQQRTRIEEEDLAWSEGEDEIFMPKYREGYYQNHASDCDLNYI
;
A
#
# COMPACT_ATOMS: atom_id res chain seq x y z
N MET A 1 17.98 -10.53 9.54
CA MET A 1 17.84 -11.29 10.82
C MET A 1 16.64 -10.74 11.57
N GLY A 2 15.68 -11.59 11.95
CA GLY A 2 14.52 -11.21 12.80
C GLY A 2 14.81 -11.34 14.31
N GLY A 3 13.83 -10.99 15.15
CA GLY A 3 13.95 -11.02 16.62
C GLY A 3 14.50 -9.74 17.26
N THR A 4 14.28 -8.56 16.66
CA THR A 4 14.76 -7.27 17.20
C THR A 4 13.64 -6.29 17.51
N ALA A 5 12.38 -6.73 17.52
CA ALA A 5 11.22 -5.84 17.67
C ALA A 5 11.17 -5.14 19.04
N PHE A 6 11.85 -5.70 20.05
CA PHE A 6 11.94 -5.15 21.41
C PHE A 6 13.36 -4.68 21.79
N SER A 7 14.35 -4.88 20.90
CA SER A 7 15.74 -4.51 21.13
C SER A 7 15.96 -3.03 20.80
N HIS A 8 16.78 -2.34 21.59
CA HIS A 8 17.19 -0.94 21.34
C HIS A 8 16.06 0.09 21.37
N ILE A 9 14.98 -0.19 22.12
CA ILE A 9 13.83 0.72 22.29
C ILE A 9 13.77 1.16 23.74
N ASP A 10 13.97 2.45 23.99
CA ASP A 10 13.81 3.03 25.34
C ASP A 10 12.31 3.23 25.65
N PRO A 11 11.77 2.78 26.81
CA PRO A 11 12.44 2.13 27.94
C PRO A 11 12.39 0.60 27.97
N LEU A 12 11.80 -0.07 26.97
CA LEU A 12 11.59 -1.52 26.96
C LEU A 12 12.91 -2.31 26.91
N ASN A 13 13.76 -2.03 25.91
CA ASN A 13 15.06 -2.64 25.60
C ASN A 13 15.22 -4.08 26.12
N LEU A 14 14.29 -4.97 25.72
CA LEU A 14 14.16 -6.30 26.28
C LEU A 14 15.29 -7.22 25.79
N PHE A 15 15.79 -8.08 26.68
CA PHE A 15 16.75 -9.09 26.30
C PHE A 15 16.07 -10.27 25.61
N THR A 16 16.19 -10.31 24.27
CA THR A 16 15.60 -11.33 23.38
C THR A 16 16.69 -12.15 22.69
N PRO A 17 17.38 -13.06 23.41
CA PRO A 17 18.47 -13.84 22.83
C PRO A 17 17.97 -14.84 21.77
N ARG A 18 18.87 -15.28 20.90
CA ARG A 18 18.55 -16.30 19.87
C ARG A 18 18.18 -17.63 20.54
N MET A 19 17.05 -18.20 20.17
CA MET A 19 16.53 -19.47 20.66
C MET A 19 17.23 -20.67 20.01
N PRO A 20 17.73 -21.66 20.78
CA PRO A 20 18.10 -22.96 20.24
C PRO A 20 16.84 -23.75 19.79
N PRO A 21 16.98 -24.80 18.95
CA PRO A 21 15.83 -25.50 18.36
C PRO A 21 14.83 -26.05 19.39
N ASN A 22 15.31 -26.61 20.50
CA ASN A 22 14.45 -27.14 21.55
C ASN A 22 13.58 -26.05 22.20
N VAL A 23 14.15 -24.87 22.47
CA VAL A 23 13.40 -23.72 23.01
C VAL A 23 12.41 -23.20 21.97
N TYR A 24 12.86 -23.01 20.73
CA TYR A 24 12.00 -22.54 19.64
C TYR A 24 10.78 -23.44 19.44
N HIS A 25 10.98 -24.77 19.38
CA HIS A 25 9.87 -25.71 19.19
C HIS A 25 8.91 -25.71 20.37
N ARG A 26 9.42 -25.70 21.61
CA ARG A 26 8.56 -25.60 22.79
C ARG A 26 7.70 -24.34 22.78
N VAL A 27 8.34 -23.18 22.61
CA VAL A 27 7.64 -21.88 22.59
C VAL A 27 6.62 -21.81 21.46
N ARG A 28 6.99 -22.25 20.25
CA ARG A 28 6.07 -22.34 19.10
C ARG A 28 4.86 -23.21 19.44
N ASP A 29 5.07 -24.40 19.98
CA ASP A 29 4.00 -25.36 20.24
C ASP A 29 3.06 -24.87 21.35
N ASP A 30 3.61 -24.26 22.40
CA ASP A 30 2.83 -23.63 23.48
C ASP A 30 1.99 -22.47 22.94
N CYS A 31 2.58 -21.57 22.13
CA CYS A 31 1.87 -20.46 21.50
C CYS A 31 0.81 -20.96 20.50
N HIS A 32 1.09 -22.00 19.72
CA HIS A 32 0.11 -22.62 18.83
C HIS A 32 -1.07 -23.19 19.61
N ALA A 33 -0.82 -23.89 20.71
CA ALA A 33 -1.87 -24.44 21.56
C ALA A 33 -2.76 -23.35 22.17
N ALA A 34 -2.15 -22.24 22.62
CA ALA A 34 -2.87 -21.08 23.12
C ALA A 34 -3.75 -20.45 22.03
N LEU A 35 -3.16 -20.07 20.89
CA LEU A 35 -3.88 -19.39 19.80
C LEU A 35 -5.02 -20.24 19.20
N ARG A 36 -4.90 -21.56 19.18
CA ARG A 36 -5.98 -22.47 18.72
C ARG A 36 -7.23 -22.45 19.58
N GLN A 37 -7.19 -21.88 20.79
CA GLN A 37 -8.40 -21.68 21.59
C GLN A 37 -9.33 -20.64 20.96
N ARG A 38 -8.81 -19.78 20.07
CA ARG A 38 -9.53 -18.66 19.48
C ARG A 38 -9.57 -18.70 17.95
N PHE A 39 -8.46 -19.07 17.31
CA PHE A 39 -8.34 -19.08 15.85
C PHE A 39 -8.48 -20.50 15.32
N LEU A 40 -9.29 -20.68 14.27
CA LEU A 40 -9.42 -21.99 13.61
C LEU A 40 -8.17 -22.39 12.84
N ALA A 41 -7.47 -21.42 12.24
CA ALA A 41 -6.23 -21.64 11.52
C ALA A 41 -5.07 -21.02 12.29
N VAL A 42 -4.08 -21.84 12.65
CA VAL A 42 -2.85 -21.43 13.33
C VAL A 42 -1.68 -22.25 12.78
N ALA A 43 -0.70 -21.59 12.19
CA ALA A 43 0.48 -22.24 11.65
C ALA A 43 1.71 -21.32 11.64
N THR A 44 2.88 -21.95 11.49
CA THR A 44 4.17 -21.29 11.27
C THR A 44 4.69 -21.70 9.89
N PRO A 45 5.22 -20.78 9.07
CA PRO A 45 5.81 -21.13 7.79
C PRO A 45 6.94 -22.15 7.91
N ILE A 46 7.18 -22.92 6.85
CA ILE A 46 8.31 -23.86 6.80
C ILE A 46 9.62 -23.06 6.96
N GLN A 47 10.49 -23.51 7.85
CA GLN A 47 11.71 -22.81 8.18
C GLN A 47 12.80 -23.00 7.13
N ALA A 48 13.73 -22.05 7.06
CA ALA A 48 14.90 -22.16 6.19
C ALA A 48 15.78 -23.37 6.59
N PRO A 49 16.39 -24.08 5.62
CA PRO A 49 17.20 -25.26 5.89
C PRO A 49 18.40 -24.95 6.80
N GLY A 50 18.72 -25.88 7.70
CA GLY A 50 19.93 -25.83 8.52
C GLY A 50 19.99 -24.72 9.57
N LYS A 51 18.86 -24.07 9.92
CA LYS A 51 18.81 -23.08 11.00
C LYS A 51 19.26 -23.71 12.33
N LYS A 52 20.32 -23.16 12.92
CA LYS A 52 20.85 -23.58 14.24
C LYS A 52 20.25 -22.81 15.40
N ASN A 53 19.68 -21.64 15.14
CA ASN A 53 19.01 -20.79 16.13
C ASN A 53 17.99 -19.86 15.46
N PHE A 54 17.09 -19.30 16.27
CA PHE A 54 15.93 -18.51 15.85
C PHE A 54 15.88 -17.19 16.61
N GLY A 55 15.44 -16.10 15.97
CA GLY A 55 15.30 -14.80 16.66
C GLY A 55 13.91 -14.58 17.22
N ASP A 56 12.93 -15.19 16.55
CA ASP A 56 11.52 -14.97 16.68
C ASP A 56 10.76 -16.25 16.32
N VAL A 57 9.48 -16.29 16.66
CA VAL A 57 8.51 -17.27 16.19
C VAL A 57 7.44 -16.55 15.37
N ASP A 58 7.49 -16.70 14.05
CA ASP A 58 6.41 -16.23 13.17
C ASP A 58 5.21 -17.19 13.25
N ILE A 59 4.05 -16.68 13.63
CA ILE A 59 2.80 -17.42 13.68
C ILE A 59 1.75 -16.66 12.89
N PHE A 60 1.11 -17.33 11.95
CA PHE A 60 -0.02 -16.76 11.22
C PHE A 60 -1.29 -17.35 11.79
N VAL A 61 -2.32 -16.52 11.83
CA VAL A 61 -3.65 -16.90 12.32
C VAL A 61 -4.74 -16.43 11.37
N ALA A 62 -5.82 -17.20 11.25
CA ALA A 62 -7.02 -16.79 10.51
C ALA A 62 -8.28 -17.38 11.15
N TRP A 63 -9.43 -16.80 10.76
CA TRP A 63 -10.76 -17.15 11.28
C TRP A 63 -10.82 -17.10 12.81
N ASP A 64 -10.79 -15.87 13.33
CA ASP A 64 -11.09 -15.60 14.73
C ASP A 64 -12.55 -15.98 15.04
N THR A 65 -12.74 -16.92 15.96
CA THR A 65 -14.06 -17.42 16.37
C THR A 65 -14.80 -16.48 17.32
N GLU A 66 -14.09 -15.48 17.87
CA GLU A 66 -14.63 -14.50 18.81
C GLU A 66 -14.96 -13.15 18.14
N GLN A 67 -14.89 -13.07 16.80
CA GLN A 67 -15.10 -11.82 16.08
C GLN A 67 -16.50 -11.24 16.31
N SER A 68 -16.56 -10.19 17.13
CA SER A 68 -17.63 -9.19 17.14
C SER A 68 -17.29 -8.10 16.11
N SER A 69 -18.28 -7.66 15.34
CA SER A 69 -18.11 -6.72 14.22
C SER A 69 -17.62 -5.31 14.60
N LYS A 70 -17.29 -5.06 15.88
CA LYS A 70 -16.79 -3.78 16.41
C LYS A 70 -15.85 -3.95 17.62
N VAL A 71 -14.93 -4.91 17.61
CA VAL A 71 -13.91 -4.97 18.67
C VAL A 71 -12.86 -3.90 18.43
N ASP A 72 -12.59 -3.11 19.47
CA ASP A 72 -11.45 -2.18 19.54
C ASP A 72 -10.14 -2.95 19.31
N PHE A 73 -9.33 -2.52 18.36
CA PHE A 73 -8.13 -3.24 17.95
C PHE A 73 -7.13 -3.41 19.11
N ASP A 74 -7.05 -2.42 20.01
CA ASP A 74 -6.16 -2.49 21.17
C ASP A 74 -6.62 -3.63 22.11
N LYS A 75 -7.93 -3.76 22.34
CA LYS A 75 -8.50 -4.87 23.14
C LYS A 75 -8.33 -6.22 22.46
N PHE A 76 -8.41 -6.24 21.13
CA PHE A 76 -8.15 -7.44 20.35
C PHE A 76 -6.69 -7.90 20.55
N VAL A 77 -5.71 -7.00 20.45
CA VAL A 77 -4.30 -7.33 20.71
C VAL A 77 -4.07 -7.73 22.18
N ASP A 78 -4.65 -7.02 23.15
CA ASP A 78 -4.56 -7.35 24.57
C ASP A 78 -5.06 -8.77 24.86
N SER A 79 -6.18 -9.16 24.26
CA SER A 79 -6.70 -10.52 24.44
C SER A 79 -5.80 -11.60 23.83
N ILE A 80 -5.07 -11.31 22.74
CA ILE A 80 -4.03 -12.21 22.22
C ILE A 80 -2.82 -12.25 23.17
N ARG A 81 -2.39 -11.10 23.70
CA ARG A 81 -1.30 -11.02 24.68
C ARG A 81 -1.61 -11.90 25.89
N ASP A 82 -2.81 -11.78 26.44
CA ASP A 82 -3.26 -12.51 27.62
C ASP A 82 -3.36 -14.02 27.31
N LEU A 83 -3.85 -14.39 26.12
CA LEU A 83 -3.91 -15.78 25.66
C LEU A 83 -2.52 -16.42 25.54
N LEU A 84 -1.54 -15.66 25.04
CA LEU A 84 -0.14 -16.09 24.92
C LEU A 84 0.62 -16.09 26.26
N GLY A 85 0.06 -15.48 27.32
CA GLY A 85 0.80 -15.21 28.56
C GLY A 85 1.99 -14.27 28.33
N ALA A 86 1.90 -13.39 27.33
CA ALA A 86 2.97 -12.47 26.98
C ALA A 86 3.07 -11.32 27.98
N THR A 87 4.29 -10.94 28.36
CA THR A 87 4.54 -9.82 29.29
C THR A 87 4.44 -8.48 28.59
N TYR A 88 4.82 -8.42 27.31
CA TYR A 88 4.80 -7.21 26.51
C TYR A 88 4.20 -7.47 25.13
N SER A 89 3.59 -6.44 24.55
CA SER A 89 3.03 -6.45 23.20
C SER A 89 3.39 -5.14 22.48
N ARG A 90 3.54 -5.22 21.16
CA ARG A 90 3.78 -4.10 20.25
C ARG A 90 3.03 -4.36 18.94
N TYR A 91 2.53 -3.31 18.30
CA TYR A 91 1.94 -3.36 16.96
C TYR A 91 2.01 -1.97 16.33
N GLU A 92 2.08 -1.91 15.00
CA GLU A 92 2.08 -0.65 14.25
C GLU A 92 0.90 -0.60 13.28
N GLY A 93 -0.12 0.22 13.61
CA GLY A 93 -1.22 0.57 12.71
C GLY A 93 -2.31 -0.49 12.54
N LEU A 94 -3.34 -0.14 11.76
CA LEU A 94 -4.58 -0.92 11.57
C LEU A 94 -4.61 -1.78 10.28
N VAL A 95 -3.57 -1.71 9.44
CA VAL A 95 -3.62 -2.29 8.08
C VAL A 95 -2.56 -3.39 7.94
N ASN A 96 -3.03 -4.65 7.96
CA ASN A 96 -2.23 -5.87 8.11
C ASN A 96 -1.65 -5.98 9.52
N CYS A 97 -2.46 -6.51 10.42
CA CYS A 97 -2.23 -6.52 11.85
C CYS A 97 -1.14 -7.54 12.19
N ASP A 98 0.12 -7.10 12.09
CA ASP A 98 1.25 -7.80 12.66
C ASP A 98 1.43 -7.28 14.08
N ALA A 99 1.24 -8.16 15.06
CA ALA A 99 1.47 -7.85 16.47
C ALA A 99 2.65 -8.67 16.97
N GLN A 100 3.61 -8.00 17.60
CA GLN A 100 4.78 -8.63 18.22
C GLN A 100 4.54 -8.76 19.72
N PHE A 101 4.94 -9.89 20.28
CA PHE A 101 4.78 -10.20 21.69
C PHE A 101 6.10 -10.68 22.29
N ALA A 102 6.33 -10.37 23.55
CA ALA A 102 7.44 -10.89 24.33
C ALA A 102 6.90 -11.88 25.36
N VAL A 103 7.18 -13.16 25.17
CA VAL A 103 6.84 -14.25 26.09
C VAL A 103 8.07 -14.59 26.93
N ALA A 104 7.89 -14.87 28.22
CA ALA A 104 8.99 -15.25 29.09
C ALA A 104 9.74 -16.48 28.53
N TRP A 105 11.07 -16.47 28.64
CA TRP A 105 11.87 -17.62 28.24
C TRP A 105 11.47 -18.85 29.07
N PRO A 106 11.21 -20.01 28.44
CA PRO A 106 10.76 -21.18 29.18
C PRO A 106 11.87 -21.73 30.07
N ASP A 107 11.52 -22.24 31.26
CA ASP A 107 12.46 -22.95 32.13
C ASP A 107 13.23 -24.01 31.33
N ASP A 108 14.56 -23.93 31.31
CA ASP A 108 15.41 -24.89 30.57
C ASP A 108 15.75 -26.08 31.49
N PRO A 109 15.07 -27.24 31.35
CA PRO A 109 15.37 -28.41 32.17
C PRO A 109 16.76 -29.02 31.88
N TYR A 110 17.45 -28.57 30.82
CA TYR A 110 18.75 -29.09 30.40
C TYR A 110 19.93 -28.18 30.79
N GLY A 111 19.67 -26.99 31.35
CA GLY A 111 20.69 -26.08 31.87
C GLY A 111 21.74 -25.63 30.83
N LEU A 112 21.36 -25.51 29.56
CA LEU A 112 22.30 -25.34 28.45
C LEU A 112 22.72 -23.88 28.16
N ALA A 113 22.13 -22.84 28.79
CA ALA A 113 22.72 -21.48 28.74
C ALA A 113 22.14 -20.45 29.74
N TYR A 114 23.04 -19.58 30.25
CA TYR A 114 22.89 -18.31 31.01
C TYR A 114 22.05 -18.32 32.30
N SER A 115 22.60 -17.77 33.38
CA SER A 115 21.86 -17.49 34.62
C SER A 115 20.87 -16.36 34.36
N ASP A 116 19.58 -16.65 34.43
CA ASP A 116 18.56 -15.61 34.53
C ASP A 116 18.82 -14.82 35.81
N SER A 117 19.14 -13.52 35.68
CA SER A 117 19.10 -12.62 36.82
C SER A 117 17.72 -11.96 36.86
N GLU A 118 17.19 -11.74 38.06
CA GLU A 118 15.94 -10.96 38.24
C GLU A 118 16.03 -9.57 37.59
N GLU A 119 17.24 -9.03 37.45
CA GLU A 119 17.51 -7.73 36.84
C GLU A 119 17.49 -7.72 35.30
N ASN A 120 17.57 -8.89 34.63
CA ASN A 120 17.58 -8.95 33.17
C ASN A 120 16.91 -10.25 32.64
N PRO A 121 15.57 -10.37 32.78
CA PRO A 121 14.85 -11.55 32.32
C PRO A 121 14.94 -11.74 30.80
N ARG A 122 15.02 -13.01 30.38
CA ARG A 122 14.99 -13.38 28.97
C ARG A 122 13.57 -13.46 28.43
N PHE A 123 13.40 -13.02 27.20
CA PHE A 123 12.15 -13.15 26.45
C PHE A 123 12.36 -13.82 25.10
N CYS A 124 11.33 -14.51 24.64
CA CYS A 124 11.17 -14.97 23.27
C CYS A 124 10.25 -14.00 22.53
N GLN A 125 10.68 -13.55 21.34
CA GLN A 125 9.83 -12.72 20.48
C GLN A 125 8.88 -13.62 19.67
N ILE A 126 7.59 -13.29 19.68
CA ILE A 126 6.54 -13.96 18.91
C ILE A 126 5.91 -12.92 17.97
N ASP A 127 5.95 -13.19 16.67
CA ASP A 127 5.35 -12.32 15.66
C ASP A 127 4.05 -12.98 15.18
N VAL A 128 2.91 -12.41 15.54
CA VAL A 128 1.58 -12.91 15.15
C VAL A 128 1.05 -12.10 13.99
N HIS A 129 0.86 -12.79 12.85
CA HIS A 129 0.32 -12.23 11.61
C HIS A 129 -1.16 -12.59 11.47
N ILE A 130 -2.03 -11.61 11.63
CA ILE A 130 -3.49 -11.82 11.51
C ILE A 130 -3.92 -11.72 10.04
N CYS A 131 -4.38 -12.85 9.49
CA CYS A 131 -4.87 -12.95 8.12
C CYS A 131 -6.38 -12.74 8.09
N ASN A 132 -6.83 -11.83 7.22
CA ASN A 132 -8.25 -11.49 7.07
C ASN A 132 -9.09 -12.59 6.39
N SER A 133 -8.45 -13.59 5.79
CA SER A 133 -9.12 -14.72 5.15
C SER A 133 -8.22 -15.96 5.15
N ILE A 134 -8.81 -17.12 4.86
CA ILE A 134 -8.05 -18.38 4.78
C ILE A 134 -7.15 -18.41 3.54
N GLU A 135 -7.56 -17.74 2.46
CA GLU A 135 -6.77 -17.57 1.24
C GLU A 135 -5.51 -16.75 1.53
N ALA A 136 -5.65 -15.62 2.24
CA ALA A 136 -4.52 -14.83 2.69
C ALA A 136 -3.59 -15.64 3.60
N PHE A 137 -4.14 -16.47 4.49
CA PHE A 137 -3.37 -17.37 5.35
C PHE A 137 -2.54 -18.37 4.53
N HIS A 138 -3.16 -19.09 3.59
CA HIS A 138 -2.46 -20.05 2.73
C HIS A 138 -1.40 -19.39 1.86
N TRP A 139 -1.72 -18.23 1.28
CA TRP A 139 -0.77 -17.45 0.49
C TRP A 139 0.47 -17.09 1.31
N ASN A 140 0.28 -16.61 2.54
CA ASN A 140 1.38 -16.20 3.39
C ASN A 140 2.20 -17.39 3.92
N MET A 141 1.57 -18.52 4.24
CA MET A 141 2.29 -19.77 4.54
C MET A 141 3.26 -20.17 3.43
N TRP A 142 2.80 -20.05 2.19
CA TRP A 142 3.63 -20.34 1.02
C TRP A 142 4.69 -19.26 0.77
N TYR A 143 4.32 -17.98 0.86
CA TYR A 143 5.21 -16.85 0.58
C TYR A 143 6.37 -16.73 1.58
N TYR A 144 6.13 -17.03 2.86
CA TYR A 144 7.17 -16.96 3.89
C TYR A 144 7.93 -18.29 4.09
N ALA A 145 7.55 -19.35 3.38
CA ALA A 145 8.25 -20.64 3.46
C ALA A 145 9.72 -20.54 3.03
N HIS A 146 10.58 -21.28 3.72
CA HIS A 146 12.03 -21.44 3.45
C HIS A 146 12.87 -20.16 3.57
N GLY A 147 12.32 -19.08 4.11
CA GLY A 147 13.03 -17.83 4.37
C GLY A 147 13.47 -17.09 3.10
N ASP A 148 14.62 -17.46 2.54
CA ASP A 148 15.23 -16.74 1.40
C ASP A 148 14.77 -17.24 0.02
N LEU A 149 13.94 -18.29 -0.04
CA LEU A 149 13.38 -18.79 -1.30
C LEU A 149 12.67 -17.70 -2.10
N MET A 150 11.70 -17.00 -1.49
CA MET A 150 10.95 -15.96 -2.19
C MET A 150 11.79 -14.76 -2.63
N PRO A 151 12.72 -14.22 -1.80
CA PRO A 151 13.69 -13.23 -2.28
C PRO A 151 14.46 -13.66 -3.53
N MET A 152 14.95 -14.90 -3.58
CA MET A 152 15.65 -15.42 -4.77
C MET A 152 14.71 -15.53 -5.98
N ILE A 153 13.49 -16.04 -5.79
CA ILE A 153 12.48 -16.11 -6.84
C ILE A 153 12.10 -14.70 -7.35
N ARG A 154 11.98 -13.70 -6.46
CA ARG A 154 11.71 -12.29 -6.83
C ARG A 154 12.79 -11.73 -7.75
N ASN A 155 14.05 -12.06 -7.48
CA ASN A 155 15.17 -11.67 -8.33
C ASN A 155 15.02 -12.25 -9.76
N ILE A 156 14.64 -13.53 -9.88
CA ILE A 156 14.40 -14.22 -11.15
C ILE A 156 13.22 -13.61 -11.94
N MET A 157 12.15 -13.25 -11.24
CA MET A 157 10.88 -12.78 -11.82
C MET A 157 10.96 -11.35 -12.39
N ARG A 158 11.84 -10.51 -11.85
CA ARG A 158 11.88 -9.07 -12.11
C ARG A 158 11.99 -8.68 -13.59
N PRO A 159 12.85 -9.31 -14.43
CA PRO A 159 12.96 -8.97 -15.85
C PRO A 159 11.67 -9.19 -16.66
N TYR A 160 10.70 -9.92 -16.09
CA TYR A 160 9.43 -10.27 -16.72
C TYR A 160 8.25 -9.42 -16.23
N ASP A 161 8.52 -8.29 -15.57
CA ASP A 161 7.51 -7.39 -15.00
C ASP A 161 6.63 -8.04 -13.92
N LEU A 162 7.01 -9.20 -13.39
CA LEU A 162 6.27 -9.87 -12.33
C LEU A 162 6.70 -9.35 -10.96
N VAL A 163 5.73 -9.20 -10.06
CA VAL A 163 5.94 -8.74 -8.69
C VAL A 163 5.16 -9.65 -7.76
N ILE A 164 5.83 -10.24 -6.78
CA ILE A 164 5.19 -11.08 -5.77
C ILE A 164 5.44 -10.51 -4.38
N ASN A 165 4.41 -10.50 -3.54
CA ASN A 165 4.50 -10.08 -2.15
C ASN A 165 3.45 -10.80 -1.28
N ALA A 166 3.36 -10.45 0.01
CA ALA A 166 2.41 -11.01 0.97
C ALA A 166 0.90 -10.87 0.60
N ARG A 167 0.56 -10.13 -0.48
CA ARG A 167 -0.83 -9.94 -0.94
C ARG A 167 -1.15 -10.67 -2.25
N GLY A 168 -0.17 -11.28 -2.90
CA GLY A 168 -0.39 -11.93 -4.19
C GLY A 168 0.75 -11.77 -5.18
N LEU A 169 0.54 -12.35 -6.35
CA LEU A 169 1.28 -12.14 -7.57
C LEU A 169 0.62 -11.03 -8.39
N PHE A 170 1.45 -10.16 -8.95
CA PHE A 170 1.06 -9.00 -9.72
C PHE A 170 1.89 -8.87 -10.99
N LEU A 171 1.31 -8.20 -11.98
CA LEU A 171 1.99 -7.82 -13.22
C LEU A 171 2.16 -6.29 -13.24
N ARG A 172 3.39 -5.81 -13.43
CA ARG A 172 3.72 -4.39 -13.56
C ARG A 172 3.30 -3.86 -14.93
N ILE A 173 2.90 -2.59 -14.98
CA ILE A 173 2.55 -1.87 -16.21
C ILE A 173 3.69 -0.90 -16.57
N PRO A 174 4.72 -1.32 -17.34
CA PRO A 174 5.90 -0.50 -17.59
C PRO A 174 5.60 0.80 -18.36
N GLU A 175 4.50 0.88 -19.11
CA GLU A 175 4.08 2.08 -19.85
C GLU A 175 3.61 3.22 -18.92
N ILE A 176 3.33 2.90 -17.66
CA ILE A 176 2.98 3.88 -16.62
C ILE A 176 4.26 4.22 -15.86
N ARG A 177 4.89 5.34 -16.26
CA ARG A 177 6.20 5.87 -15.82
C ARG A 177 6.35 6.05 -14.29
N ASP A 178 5.29 5.89 -13.52
CA ASP A 178 5.33 5.87 -12.04
C ASP A 178 5.95 4.57 -11.49
N GLY A 179 6.14 3.54 -12.32
CA GLY A 179 6.81 2.29 -11.96
C GLY A 179 6.03 1.43 -10.97
N ALA A 180 5.27 2.01 -10.04
CA ALA A 180 4.55 1.35 -8.96
C ALA A 180 3.24 0.68 -9.41
N LYS A 181 2.67 1.09 -10.56
CA LYS A 181 1.40 0.54 -10.99
C LYS A 181 1.56 -0.91 -11.42
N LYS A 182 0.79 -1.76 -10.75
CA LYS A 182 0.70 -3.19 -10.97
C LYS A 182 -0.76 -3.62 -10.94
N VAL A 183 -1.08 -4.71 -11.63
CA VAL A 183 -2.40 -5.34 -11.63
C VAL A 183 -2.31 -6.70 -10.96
N PHE A 184 -3.36 -7.06 -10.24
CA PHE A 184 -3.44 -8.34 -9.56
C PHE A 184 -3.55 -9.49 -10.58
N VAL A 185 -2.80 -10.57 -10.33
CA VAL A 185 -2.83 -11.79 -11.12
C VAL A 185 -3.52 -12.90 -10.33
N THR A 186 -2.99 -13.23 -9.15
CA THR A 186 -3.50 -14.31 -8.30
C THR A 186 -2.92 -14.23 -6.89
N ASP A 187 -3.67 -14.69 -5.89
CA ASP A 187 -3.26 -14.96 -4.51
C ASP A 187 -3.37 -16.46 -4.18
N GLU A 188 -3.47 -17.30 -5.21
CA GLU A 188 -3.53 -18.76 -5.08
C GLU A 188 -2.16 -19.37 -5.36
N PRO A 189 -1.49 -20.00 -4.36
CA PRO A 189 -0.13 -20.54 -4.51
C PRO A 189 0.03 -21.47 -5.70
N SER A 190 -0.94 -22.37 -5.93
CA SER A 190 -0.88 -23.34 -7.03
C SER A 190 -0.84 -22.66 -8.41
N GLN A 191 -1.55 -21.55 -8.57
CA GLN A 191 -1.57 -20.77 -9.80
C GLN A 191 -0.26 -20.01 -10.01
N ALA A 192 0.29 -19.42 -8.95
CA ALA A 192 1.59 -18.75 -8.98
C ALA A 192 2.72 -19.73 -9.31
N LEU A 193 2.71 -20.92 -8.72
CA LEU A 193 3.67 -22.00 -9.03
C LEU A 193 3.60 -22.43 -10.48
N GLY A 194 2.39 -22.58 -11.03
CA GLY A 194 2.19 -22.88 -12.44
C GLY A 194 2.77 -21.81 -13.38
N ILE A 195 2.65 -20.52 -13.04
CA ILE A 195 3.27 -19.42 -13.81
C ILE A 195 4.81 -19.48 -13.72
N LEU A 196 5.35 -19.89 -12.58
CA LEU A 196 6.80 -20.02 -12.37
C LEU A 196 7.38 -21.35 -12.90
N GLY A 197 6.54 -22.27 -13.36
CA GLY A 197 6.95 -23.58 -13.85
C GLY A 197 7.30 -24.59 -12.76
N TYR A 198 6.87 -24.34 -11.52
CA TYR A 198 7.02 -25.28 -10.41
C TYR A 198 5.85 -26.26 -10.35
N ASP A 199 6.12 -27.45 -9.83
CA ASP A 199 5.08 -28.42 -9.48
C ASP A 199 4.38 -27.99 -8.17
N PRO A 200 3.06 -27.71 -8.19
CA PRO A 200 2.32 -27.33 -6.99
C PRO A 200 2.23 -28.44 -5.94
N MET A 201 2.53 -29.70 -6.30
CA MET A 201 2.54 -30.86 -5.41
C MET A 201 3.95 -31.23 -4.94
N ALA A 202 4.95 -30.37 -5.19
CA ALA A 202 6.32 -30.65 -4.76
C ALA A 202 6.42 -30.80 -3.23
N PRO A 203 7.16 -31.81 -2.71
CA PRO A 203 7.31 -32.04 -1.26
C PRO A 203 7.89 -30.85 -0.48
N VAL A 204 8.56 -29.92 -1.16
CA VAL A 204 9.13 -28.72 -0.55
C VAL A 204 8.06 -27.81 0.08
N TYR A 205 6.78 -27.99 -0.24
CA TYR A 205 5.69 -27.24 0.41
C TYR A 205 5.08 -27.99 1.60
N GLN A 206 5.67 -29.11 1.99
CA GLN A 206 5.29 -29.90 3.16
C GLN A 206 6.43 -29.94 4.20
N GLU A 207 7.69 -29.98 3.73
CA GLU A 207 8.86 -30.13 4.58
C GLU A 207 9.98 -29.15 4.22
N SER A 208 10.88 -28.88 5.17
CA SER A 208 12.10 -28.08 4.93
C SER A 208 13.05 -28.81 3.99
N PHE A 209 13.80 -28.06 3.18
CA PHE A 209 14.98 -28.61 2.48
C PHE A 209 15.98 -29.20 3.48
N GLN A 210 16.76 -30.20 3.06
CA GLN A 210 17.77 -30.80 3.93
C GLN A 210 18.94 -29.85 4.18
N ASN A 211 19.29 -29.06 3.16
CA ASN A 211 20.40 -28.12 3.19
C ASN A 211 20.15 -26.95 2.21
N VAL A 212 21.02 -25.96 2.27
CA VAL A 212 20.93 -24.74 1.45
C VAL A 212 21.18 -25.03 -0.04
N ASP A 213 22.01 -26.04 -0.37
CA ASP A 213 22.29 -26.38 -1.77
C ASP A 213 21.05 -26.94 -2.48
N GLU A 214 20.24 -27.76 -1.79
CA GLU A 214 18.95 -28.23 -2.31
C GLU A 214 17.98 -27.07 -2.56
N LEU A 215 17.95 -26.10 -1.65
CA LEU A 215 17.16 -24.88 -1.81
C LEU A 215 17.60 -24.09 -3.06
N PHE A 216 18.91 -23.95 -3.29
CA PHE A 216 19.44 -23.30 -4.49
C PHE A 216 19.09 -24.07 -5.76
N VAL A 217 19.32 -25.39 -5.79
CA VAL A 217 18.96 -26.25 -6.93
C VAL A 217 17.46 -26.23 -7.20
N TYR A 218 16.61 -26.18 -6.17
CA TYR A 218 15.19 -26.01 -6.36
C TYR A 218 14.86 -24.67 -7.00
N THR A 219 15.47 -23.59 -6.53
CA THR A 219 15.24 -22.22 -7.02
C THR A 219 15.54 -22.08 -8.52
N THR A 220 16.53 -22.82 -9.03
CA THR A 220 16.86 -22.81 -10.47
C THR A 220 15.87 -23.58 -11.35
N LYS A 221 14.97 -24.37 -10.77
CA LYS A 221 13.89 -25.05 -11.51
C LYS A 221 12.79 -24.10 -11.98
N CYS A 222 12.78 -22.86 -11.50
CA CYS A 222 11.91 -21.83 -12.05
C CYS A 222 12.13 -21.72 -13.55
N ARG A 223 11.08 -21.84 -14.37
CA ARG A 223 11.21 -21.78 -15.84
C ARG A 223 11.71 -20.43 -16.36
N LEU A 224 11.65 -19.39 -15.51
CA LEU A 224 12.12 -18.04 -15.83
C LEU A 224 13.62 -17.85 -15.52
N PHE A 225 14.24 -18.82 -14.84
CA PHE A 225 15.65 -18.80 -14.47
C PHE A 225 16.53 -18.93 -15.73
N LYS A 226 17.47 -17.98 -15.89
CA LYS A 226 18.37 -17.89 -17.05
C LYS A 226 19.85 -17.80 -16.66
N GLY A 227 20.20 -18.16 -15.42
CA GLY A 227 21.54 -17.95 -14.89
C GLY A 227 21.79 -16.48 -14.49
N PHE A 228 23.01 -15.99 -14.74
CA PHE A 228 23.51 -14.72 -14.21
C PHE A 228 22.68 -13.50 -14.67
N TYR A 229 21.86 -12.96 -13.77
CA TYR A 229 21.27 -11.63 -13.90
C TYR A 229 22.30 -10.60 -13.46
N GLY A 230 23.08 -10.08 -14.40
CA GLY A 230 24.07 -9.05 -14.13
C GLY A 230 23.47 -7.87 -13.35
N THR A 231 24.03 -7.63 -12.17
CA THR A 231 24.23 -6.35 -11.44
C THR A 231 23.06 -5.40 -11.17
N ASP A 232 21.86 -5.57 -11.74
CA ASP A 232 20.72 -4.69 -11.46
C ASP A 232 20.02 -5.12 -10.16
N LEU A 233 20.80 -5.05 -9.08
CA LEU A 233 20.32 -5.16 -7.71
C LEU A 233 19.54 -3.90 -7.38
N THR A 234 18.30 -4.08 -6.94
CA THR A 234 17.48 -3.02 -6.36
C THR A 234 17.94 -2.68 -4.96
N ASP A 235 17.46 -1.57 -4.39
CA ASP A 235 17.69 -1.24 -2.97
C ASP A 235 17.19 -2.34 -2.02
N GLU A 236 16.13 -3.07 -2.39
CA GLU A 236 15.63 -4.22 -1.63
C GLU A 236 16.61 -5.40 -1.69
N ASP A 237 17.23 -5.64 -2.85
CA ASP A 237 18.29 -6.64 -2.94
C ASP A 237 19.53 -6.18 -2.18
N GLY A 238 19.87 -4.89 -2.21
CA GLY A 238 20.96 -4.32 -1.42
C GLY A 238 20.79 -4.57 0.08
N ARG A 239 19.58 -4.35 0.60
CA ARG A 239 19.23 -4.70 1.99
C ARG A 239 19.30 -6.20 2.25
N SER A 240 18.77 -7.01 1.32
CA SER A 240 18.83 -8.47 1.43
C SER A 240 20.29 -8.95 1.45
N MET A 241 21.15 -8.37 0.62
CA MET A 241 22.59 -8.65 0.57
C MET A 241 23.31 -8.27 1.87
N SER A 242 22.85 -7.27 2.62
CA SER A 242 23.44 -6.89 3.91
C SER A 242 22.92 -7.72 5.09
N GLU A 243 21.69 -8.23 5.03
CA GLU A 243 20.99 -8.81 6.19
C GLU A 243 20.78 -10.32 6.12
N ARG A 244 20.96 -10.92 4.93
CA ARG A 244 20.58 -12.31 4.63
C ARG A 244 21.75 -13.04 3.97
N GLU A 245 22.48 -13.82 4.76
CA GLU A 245 23.66 -14.54 4.28
C GLU A 245 23.32 -15.60 3.22
N VAL A 246 22.19 -16.31 3.30
CA VAL A 246 21.80 -17.31 2.29
C VAL A 246 21.52 -16.65 0.94
N PHE A 247 20.75 -15.55 0.90
CA PHE A 247 20.54 -14.77 -0.31
C PHE A 247 21.86 -14.20 -0.90
N LYS A 248 22.77 -13.75 -0.03
CA LYS A 248 24.09 -13.25 -0.46
C LYS A 248 24.94 -14.35 -1.09
N THR A 249 24.98 -15.55 -0.50
CA THR A 249 25.65 -16.72 -1.07
C THR A 249 25.02 -17.15 -2.39
N TRP A 250 23.68 -17.10 -2.50
CA TRP A 250 22.99 -17.36 -3.77
C TRP A 250 23.51 -16.46 -4.89
N ILE A 251 23.52 -15.14 -4.69
CA ILE A 251 23.91 -14.18 -5.72
C ILE A 251 25.41 -14.24 -6.03
N ARG A 252 26.27 -14.29 -5.00
CA ARG A 252 27.73 -14.13 -5.16
C ARG A 252 28.45 -15.43 -5.50
N ASP A 253 27.96 -16.56 -5.00
CA ASP A 253 28.69 -17.82 -5.04
C ASP A 253 27.97 -18.83 -5.94
N PHE A 254 26.66 -19.01 -5.78
CA PHE A 254 25.93 -20.06 -6.51
C PHE A 254 25.56 -19.67 -7.95
N VAL A 255 24.88 -18.54 -8.17
CA VAL A 255 24.42 -18.10 -9.51
C VAL A 255 25.57 -18.02 -10.54
N PRO A 256 26.78 -17.53 -10.21
CA PRO A 256 27.91 -17.52 -11.15
C PRO A 256 28.36 -18.91 -11.62
N THR A 257 28.11 -19.97 -10.85
CA THR A 257 28.43 -21.35 -11.27
C THR A 257 27.43 -21.91 -12.29
N CYS A 258 26.29 -21.26 -12.48
CA CYS A 258 25.21 -21.71 -13.37
C CYS A 258 25.38 -21.28 -14.84
N ILE A 259 26.46 -20.58 -15.21
CA ILE A 259 26.59 -19.91 -16.52
C ILE A 259 26.46 -20.86 -17.73
N ASP A 260 27.01 -22.07 -17.63
CA ASP A 260 27.07 -23.02 -18.76
C ASP A 260 25.94 -24.08 -18.75
N GLY A 261 25.13 -24.13 -17.70
CA GLY A 261 24.20 -25.25 -17.43
C GLY A 261 22.74 -25.04 -17.80
N TYR A 262 22.33 -23.82 -18.23
CA TYR A 262 20.92 -23.47 -18.36
C TYR A 262 20.52 -23.02 -19.78
N PRO A 263 19.24 -23.22 -20.17
CA PRO A 263 18.77 -22.93 -21.51
C PRO A 263 18.97 -21.45 -21.88
N LYS A 264 19.52 -21.21 -23.08
CA LYS A 264 19.67 -19.86 -23.65
C LYS A 264 18.41 -19.37 -24.37
N GLU A 265 17.41 -20.23 -24.58
CA GLU A 265 16.17 -19.83 -25.25
C GLU A 265 15.40 -18.84 -24.39
N GLU A 266 15.23 -17.64 -24.93
CA GLU A 266 14.74 -16.51 -24.19
C GLU A 266 13.21 -16.47 -24.22
N ILE A 267 12.55 -16.87 -23.13
CA ILE A 267 11.15 -16.49 -22.94
C ILE A 267 11.10 -14.97 -22.84
N SER A 268 10.32 -14.31 -23.69
CA SER A 268 10.17 -12.86 -23.65
C SER A 268 9.18 -12.43 -22.56
N LYS A 269 9.37 -11.23 -22.01
CA LYS A 269 8.41 -10.64 -21.07
C LYS A 269 7.00 -10.52 -21.65
N ASP A 270 6.90 -10.25 -22.95
CA ASP A 270 5.61 -10.17 -23.65
C ASP A 270 4.95 -11.55 -23.81
N ALA A 271 5.73 -12.62 -23.98
CA ALA A 271 5.20 -13.98 -23.99
C ALA A 271 4.59 -14.34 -22.62
N ILE A 272 5.30 -14.06 -21.51
CA ILE A 272 4.78 -14.27 -20.15
C ILE A 272 3.53 -13.43 -19.89
N ARG A 273 3.54 -12.15 -20.29
CA ARG A 273 2.38 -11.26 -20.17
C ARG A 273 1.16 -11.81 -20.92
N ASN A 274 1.36 -12.25 -22.17
CA ASN A 274 0.28 -12.80 -22.98
C ASN A 274 -0.27 -14.12 -22.41
N GLU A 275 0.60 -14.99 -21.90
CA GLU A 275 0.19 -16.22 -21.20
C GLU A 275 -0.67 -15.88 -19.97
N ILE A 276 -0.25 -14.90 -19.16
CA ILE A 276 -1.03 -14.41 -18.02
C ILE A 276 -2.38 -13.87 -18.48
N PHE A 277 -2.44 -13.08 -19.55
CA PHE A 277 -3.70 -12.54 -20.05
C PHE A 277 -4.65 -13.62 -20.59
N GLN A 278 -4.12 -14.68 -21.18
CA GLN A 278 -4.92 -15.83 -21.61
C GLN A 278 -5.50 -16.59 -20.42
N LYS A 279 -4.69 -16.82 -19.38
CA LYS A 279 -5.09 -17.55 -18.18
C LYS A 279 -5.96 -16.72 -17.22
N PHE A 280 -5.75 -15.41 -17.18
CA PHE A 280 -6.41 -14.46 -16.28
C PHE A 280 -7.01 -13.28 -17.07
N PRO A 281 -8.17 -13.45 -17.72
CA PRO A 281 -8.80 -12.39 -18.51
C PRO A 281 -9.13 -11.12 -17.70
N ALA A 282 -9.45 -11.27 -16.42
CA ALA A 282 -9.68 -10.13 -15.51
C ALA A 282 -8.43 -9.27 -15.33
N THR A 283 -7.25 -9.88 -15.22
CA THR A 283 -5.95 -9.17 -15.18
C THR A 283 -5.75 -8.35 -16.45
N LYS A 284 -6.06 -8.91 -17.63
CA LYS A 284 -5.98 -8.19 -18.90
C LYS A 284 -6.92 -6.97 -18.92
N ALA A 285 -8.17 -7.16 -18.53
CA ALA A 285 -9.16 -6.09 -18.51
C ALA A 285 -8.72 -4.92 -17.62
N GLU A 286 -8.20 -5.20 -16.42
CA GLU A 286 -7.71 -4.18 -15.50
C GLU A 286 -6.38 -3.55 -15.95
N TYR A 287 -5.52 -4.31 -16.66
CA TYR A 287 -4.32 -3.78 -17.31
C TYR A 287 -4.69 -2.75 -18.38
N ASP A 288 -5.59 -3.10 -19.29
CA ASP A 288 -6.05 -2.23 -20.37
C ASP A 288 -6.79 -1.00 -19.82
N ALA A 289 -7.64 -1.19 -18.81
CA ALA A 289 -8.32 -0.09 -18.12
C ALA A 289 -7.32 0.86 -17.43
N SER A 290 -6.28 0.32 -16.79
CA SER A 290 -5.20 1.12 -16.19
C SER A 290 -4.43 1.93 -17.22
N LEU A 291 -4.12 1.35 -18.38
CA LEU A 291 -3.50 2.08 -19.49
C LEU A 291 -4.40 3.20 -20.01
N LEU A 292 -5.70 2.93 -20.17
CA LEU A 292 -6.66 3.94 -20.62
C LEU A 292 -6.79 5.09 -19.62
N ARG A 293 -6.89 4.81 -18.31
CA ARG A 293 -6.91 5.82 -17.25
C ARG A 293 -5.65 6.69 -17.27
N ASN A 294 -4.48 6.07 -17.44
CA ASN A 294 -3.21 6.80 -17.54
C ASN A 294 -3.14 7.68 -18.80
N LYS A 295 -3.62 7.19 -19.95
CA LYS A 295 -3.73 8.00 -21.18
C LYS A 295 -4.66 9.20 -20.98
N LYS A 296 -5.85 9.00 -20.41
CA LYS A 296 -6.79 10.08 -20.08
C LYS A 296 -6.15 11.12 -19.16
N ARG A 297 -5.43 10.70 -18.13
CA ARG A 297 -4.69 11.60 -17.23
C ARG A 297 -3.64 12.42 -17.98
N LYS A 298 -2.79 11.77 -18.80
CA LYS A 298 -1.77 12.47 -19.60
C LYS A 298 -2.39 13.49 -20.56
N GLN A 299 -3.55 13.18 -21.16
CA GLN A 299 -4.26 14.13 -22.01
C GLN A 299 -4.83 15.31 -21.23
N ARG A 300 -5.35 15.10 -20.02
CA ARG A 300 -5.77 16.22 -19.16
C ARG A 300 -4.60 17.15 -18.81
N ASP A 301 -3.44 16.57 -18.48
CA ASP A 301 -2.21 17.32 -18.21
C ASP A 301 -1.75 18.09 -19.46
N PHE A 302 -1.80 17.44 -20.63
CA PHE A 302 -1.48 18.04 -21.91
C PHE A 302 -2.38 19.23 -22.23
N ILE A 303 -3.71 19.04 -22.17
CA ILE A 303 -4.71 20.08 -22.44
C ILE A 303 -4.51 21.28 -21.50
N SER A 304 -4.28 21.02 -20.21
CA SER A 304 -4.04 22.09 -19.23
C SER A 304 -2.82 22.93 -19.60
N ARG A 305 -1.71 22.29 -19.99
CA ARG A 305 -0.50 22.98 -20.46
C ARG A 305 -0.72 23.71 -21.78
N THR A 306 -1.48 23.14 -22.70
CA THR A 306 -1.82 23.79 -23.97
C THR A 306 -2.58 25.09 -23.71
N ILE A 307 -3.64 25.05 -22.88
CA ILE A 307 -4.40 26.24 -22.48
C ILE A 307 -3.47 27.30 -21.88
N GLU A 308 -2.63 26.91 -20.91
CA GLU A 308 -1.70 27.81 -20.24
C GLU A 308 -0.71 28.45 -21.24
N SER A 309 -0.11 27.64 -22.12
CA SER A 309 0.81 28.14 -23.14
C SER A 309 0.14 29.09 -24.16
N SER A 310 -1.12 28.85 -24.52
CA SER A 310 -1.88 29.73 -25.41
C SER A 310 -2.20 31.06 -24.72
N LEU A 311 -2.56 31.05 -23.44
CA LEU A 311 -2.86 32.25 -22.65
C LEU A 311 -1.63 33.13 -22.43
N ASP A 312 -0.44 32.55 -22.32
CA ASP A 312 0.82 33.29 -22.19
C ASP A 312 1.15 34.12 -23.45
N MET A 313 0.64 33.70 -24.61
CA MET A 313 0.83 34.43 -25.87
C MET A 313 -0.10 35.64 -26.02
N VAL A 314 -1.17 35.72 -25.21
CA VAL A 314 -2.12 36.84 -25.25
C VAL A 314 -1.50 38.07 -24.59
N LYS A 315 -1.36 39.15 -25.38
CA LYS A 315 -0.78 40.42 -24.95
C LYS A 315 -1.86 41.38 -24.43
N GLY A 316 -1.48 42.23 -23.47
CA GLY A 316 -2.36 43.28 -22.94
C GLY A 316 -3.39 42.83 -21.90
N VAL A 317 -3.41 41.55 -21.50
CA VAL A 317 -4.35 41.01 -20.51
C VAL A 317 -3.73 40.85 -19.12
N THR A 318 -4.56 40.98 -18.09
CA THR A 318 -4.15 40.86 -16.68
C THR A 318 -3.95 39.40 -16.26
N SER A 319 -3.29 39.17 -15.11
CA SER A 319 -3.19 37.82 -14.52
C SER A 319 -4.56 37.26 -14.12
N ALA A 320 -5.46 38.12 -13.63
CA ALA A 320 -6.81 37.73 -13.24
C ALA A 320 -7.64 37.28 -14.46
N TRP A 321 -7.54 38.00 -15.58
CA TRP A 321 -8.15 37.60 -16.85
C TRP A 321 -7.64 36.22 -17.32
N ARG A 322 -6.33 35.98 -17.29
CA ARG A 322 -5.76 34.68 -17.69
C ARG A 322 -6.27 33.53 -16.82
N LYS A 323 -6.42 33.77 -15.51
CA LYS A 323 -7.00 32.77 -14.59
C LYS A 323 -8.46 32.47 -14.92
N ALA A 324 -9.27 33.51 -15.17
CA ALA A 324 -10.67 33.37 -15.56
C ALA A 324 -10.81 32.56 -16.87
N ALA A 325 -10.04 32.94 -17.89
CA ALA A 325 -10.02 32.26 -19.18
C ALA A 325 -9.53 30.80 -19.08
N SER A 326 -8.49 30.54 -18.29
CA SER A 326 -7.99 29.18 -18.04
C SER A 326 -9.04 28.29 -17.40
N ALA A 327 -9.74 28.80 -16.38
CA ALA A 327 -10.81 28.06 -15.71
C ALA A 327 -11.97 27.77 -16.67
N ALA A 328 -12.44 28.77 -17.40
CA ALA A 328 -13.53 28.63 -18.37
C ALA A 328 -13.21 27.61 -19.48
N LEU A 329 -12.01 27.66 -20.06
CA LEU A 329 -11.60 26.69 -21.08
C LEU A 329 -11.49 25.28 -20.50
N LYS A 330 -11.01 25.12 -19.27
CA LYS A 330 -10.97 23.82 -18.58
C LYS A 330 -12.38 23.28 -18.34
N GLU A 331 -13.34 24.11 -17.93
CA GLU A 331 -14.76 23.74 -17.79
C GLU A 331 -15.37 23.24 -19.11
N ILE A 332 -15.22 24.02 -20.17
CA ILE A 332 -15.77 23.68 -21.49
C ILE A 332 -15.14 22.40 -22.05
N ILE A 333 -13.81 22.27 -21.99
CA ILE A 333 -13.11 21.16 -22.65
C ILE A 333 -13.17 19.89 -21.78
N LEU A 334 -12.84 20.00 -20.49
CA LEU A 334 -12.66 18.83 -19.63
C LEU A 334 -14.00 18.29 -19.09
N PHE A 335 -14.87 19.20 -18.69
CA PHE A 335 -16.15 18.89 -18.02
C PHE A 335 -17.35 19.00 -18.95
N SER A 336 -17.15 19.52 -20.17
CA SER A 336 -18.24 19.73 -21.13
C SER A 336 -19.32 20.66 -20.57
N ASP A 337 -18.91 21.61 -19.70
CA ASP A 337 -19.79 22.66 -19.21
C ASP A 337 -19.84 23.81 -20.22
N TYR A 338 -21.01 23.98 -20.84
CA TYR A 338 -21.28 25.01 -21.83
C TYR A 338 -22.10 26.17 -21.25
N SER A 339 -22.09 26.36 -19.91
CA SER A 339 -22.83 27.42 -19.22
C SER A 339 -22.46 28.84 -19.65
N LEU A 340 -21.26 29.01 -20.25
CA LEU A 340 -20.82 30.28 -20.86
C LEU A 340 -21.32 30.47 -22.31
N GLY A 341 -22.11 29.53 -22.84
CA GLY A 341 -22.66 29.59 -24.20
C GLY A 341 -21.71 29.13 -25.31
N PHE A 342 -20.50 28.69 -24.97
CA PHE A 342 -19.51 28.23 -25.93
C PHE A 342 -19.51 26.71 -26.02
N ARG A 343 -19.75 26.18 -27.23
CA ARG A 343 -19.71 24.75 -27.51
C ARG A 343 -18.82 24.48 -28.73
N PRO A 344 -17.93 23.47 -28.67
CA PRO A 344 -17.21 22.99 -29.85
C PRO A 344 -18.17 22.53 -30.96
N LEU A 345 -17.80 22.75 -32.22
CA LEU A 345 -18.60 22.31 -33.39
C LEU A 345 -18.67 20.80 -33.49
N GLU A 346 -17.59 20.11 -33.11
CA GLU A 346 -17.51 18.67 -33.05
C GLU A 346 -17.16 18.18 -31.64
N ASP A 347 -17.52 16.94 -31.34
CA ASP A 347 -17.13 16.31 -30.08
C ASP A 347 -15.60 16.22 -29.97
N LEU A 348 -15.05 16.87 -28.94
CA LEU A 348 -13.63 16.87 -28.63
C LEU A 348 -13.13 15.52 -28.09
N LYS A 349 -14.04 14.59 -27.78
CA LYS A 349 -13.76 13.27 -27.20
C LYS A 349 -14.11 12.15 -28.18
N LEU A 350 -13.30 11.10 -28.18
CA LEU A 350 -13.61 9.81 -28.80
C LEU A 350 -14.58 9.01 -27.92
N SER A 351 -15.17 7.95 -28.47
CA SER A 351 -16.11 7.06 -27.75
C SER A 351 -15.50 6.39 -26.51
N ASN A 352 -14.19 6.18 -26.47
CA ASN A 352 -13.48 5.64 -25.30
C ASN A 352 -13.15 6.72 -24.24
N GLY A 353 -13.53 7.98 -24.49
CA GLY A 353 -13.31 9.13 -23.62
C GLY A 353 -11.90 9.74 -23.67
N LEU A 354 -11.06 9.38 -24.65
CA LEU A 354 -9.83 10.11 -24.97
C LEU A 354 -10.16 11.38 -25.77
N TYR A 355 -9.33 12.41 -25.65
CA TYR A 355 -9.45 13.64 -26.40
C TYR A 355 -8.84 13.52 -27.79
N LYS A 356 -9.50 14.15 -28.77
CA LYS A 356 -8.94 14.44 -30.10
C LYS A 356 -8.03 15.67 -29.94
N GLU A 357 -6.74 15.44 -29.67
CA GLU A 357 -5.81 16.50 -29.26
C GLU A 357 -5.71 17.66 -30.26
N ASP A 358 -5.81 17.39 -31.56
CA ASP A 358 -5.76 18.42 -32.59
C ASP A 358 -7.04 19.28 -32.61
N GLU A 359 -8.22 18.66 -32.46
CA GLU A 359 -9.49 19.39 -32.32
C GLU A 359 -9.51 20.26 -31.07
N VAL A 360 -8.92 19.78 -29.96
CA VAL A 360 -8.81 20.57 -28.74
C VAL A 360 -7.92 21.79 -28.96
N LYS A 361 -6.78 21.65 -29.62
CA LYS A 361 -5.91 22.80 -29.95
C LYS A 361 -6.63 23.82 -30.82
N MET A 362 -7.28 23.35 -31.89
CA MET A 362 -8.04 24.21 -32.79
C MET A 362 -9.15 24.96 -32.05
N PHE A 363 -9.89 24.27 -31.17
CA PHE A 363 -10.90 24.90 -30.34
C PHE A 363 -10.32 25.97 -29.41
N ILE A 364 -9.20 25.67 -28.73
CA ILE A 364 -8.52 26.64 -27.87
C ILE A 364 -8.14 27.88 -28.69
N GLU A 365 -7.47 27.72 -29.83
CA GLU A 365 -7.03 28.83 -30.68
C GLU A 365 -8.19 29.70 -31.15
N GLN A 366 -9.34 29.11 -31.48
CA GLN A 366 -10.52 29.83 -31.98
C GLN A 366 -11.32 30.51 -30.86
N ALA A 367 -11.40 29.90 -29.68
CA ALA A 367 -12.29 30.33 -28.62
C ALA A 367 -11.60 31.17 -27.54
N LEU A 368 -10.26 31.18 -27.47
CA LEU A 368 -9.46 31.76 -26.38
C LEU A 368 -9.88 33.18 -25.98
N GLU A 369 -9.88 34.11 -26.94
CA GLU A 369 -10.12 35.53 -26.68
C GLU A 369 -11.57 35.76 -26.22
N VAL A 370 -12.53 35.21 -26.97
CA VAL A 370 -13.97 35.40 -26.71
C VAL A 370 -14.40 34.72 -25.40
N VAL A 371 -13.95 33.49 -25.15
CA VAL A 371 -14.21 32.80 -23.87
C VAL A 371 -13.57 33.56 -22.72
N GLY A 372 -12.35 34.08 -22.91
CA GLY A 372 -11.67 34.83 -21.88
C GLY A 372 -12.35 36.16 -21.54
N GLU A 373 -12.86 36.90 -22.53
CA GLU A 373 -13.66 38.11 -22.31
C GLU A 373 -14.93 37.81 -21.50
N VAL A 374 -15.76 36.85 -21.94
CA VAL A 374 -17.01 36.50 -21.26
C VAL A 374 -16.76 35.96 -19.85
N ALA A 375 -15.73 35.13 -19.67
CA ALA A 375 -15.36 34.61 -18.36
C ALA A 375 -14.91 35.74 -17.42
N TRP A 376 -14.14 36.70 -17.93
CA TRP A 376 -13.67 37.85 -17.17
C TRP A 376 -14.79 38.77 -16.76
N GLU A 377 -15.71 39.11 -17.68
CA GLU A 377 -16.90 39.91 -17.37
C GLU A 377 -17.73 39.27 -16.26
N ARG A 378 -18.00 37.96 -16.37
CA ARG A 378 -18.71 37.20 -15.34
C ARG A 378 -17.99 37.25 -14.00
N GLN A 379 -16.66 37.14 -13.99
CA GLN A 379 -15.89 37.23 -12.77
C GLN A 379 -15.93 38.65 -12.16
N CYS A 380 -15.75 39.70 -12.96
CA CYS A 380 -15.88 41.08 -12.49
C CYS A 380 -17.27 41.37 -11.91
N CYS A 381 -18.34 40.85 -12.53
CA CYS A 381 -19.69 40.97 -11.99
C CYS A 381 -19.83 40.27 -10.63
N ASN A 382 -19.28 39.06 -10.49
CA ASN A 382 -19.32 38.32 -9.23
C ASN A 382 -18.52 39.03 -8.12
N ASP A 383 -17.33 39.53 -8.43
CA ASP A 383 -16.49 40.27 -7.49
C ASP A 383 -17.20 41.56 -7.06
N HIS A 384 -17.81 42.29 -7.99
CA HIS A 384 -18.59 43.49 -7.68
C HIS A 384 -19.80 43.19 -6.78
N MET A 385 -20.52 42.09 -7.01
CA MET A 385 -21.60 41.66 -6.12
C MET A 385 -21.09 41.25 -4.74
N GLY A 386 -19.94 40.60 -4.67
CA GLY A 386 -19.27 40.24 -3.41
C GLY A 386 -18.87 41.48 -2.61
N ASP A 387 -18.31 42.49 -3.27
CA ASP A 387 -17.94 43.77 -2.65
C ASP A 387 -19.18 44.52 -2.13
N ILE A 388 -20.29 44.52 -2.88
CA ILE A 388 -21.57 45.09 -2.43
C ILE A 388 -22.07 44.35 -1.18
N SER A 389 -22.04 43.02 -1.18
CA SER A 389 -22.47 42.22 -0.03
C SER A 389 -21.60 42.47 1.21
N GLN A 390 -20.29 42.61 1.05
CA GLN A 390 -19.38 42.93 2.15
C GLN A 390 -19.56 44.36 2.65
N ALA A 391 -19.77 45.32 1.75
CA ALA A 391 -20.06 46.70 2.10
C ALA A 391 -21.36 46.82 2.90
N GLN A 392 -22.43 46.16 2.45
CA GLN A 392 -23.71 46.09 3.18
C GLN A 392 -23.55 45.46 4.57
N GLN A 393 -22.72 44.43 4.69
CA GLN A 393 -22.47 43.80 5.99
C GLN A 393 -21.64 44.68 6.93
N ARG A 394 -20.68 45.46 6.42
CA ARG A 394 -19.95 46.46 7.21
C ARG A 394 -20.85 47.61 7.66
N THR A 395 -21.68 48.14 6.77
CA THR A 395 -22.66 49.18 7.12
C THR A 395 -23.63 48.69 8.19
N ARG A 396 -24.09 47.43 8.11
CA ARG A 396 -24.94 46.83 9.13
C ARG A 396 -24.24 46.70 10.49
N ILE A 397 -22.96 46.30 10.51
CA ILE A 397 -22.17 46.22 11.75
C ILE A 397 -21.97 47.63 12.34
N GLU A 398 -21.65 48.62 11.50
CA GLU A 398 -21.49 50.02 11.93
C GLU A 398 -22.80 50.62 12.44
N GLU A 399 -23.95 50.30 11.83
CA GLU A 399 -25.30 50.68 12.30
C GLU A 399 -25.67 50.00 13.62
N GLU A 400 -25.31 48.72 13.79
CA GLU A 400 -25.48 47.99 15.05
C GLU A 400 -24.59 48.60 16.15
N ASP A 401 -23.33 48.94 15.86
CA ASP A 401 -22.41 49.60 16.81
C ASP A 401 -22.85 51.04 17.16
N LEU A 402 -23.37 51.81 16.20
CA LEU A 402 -23.94 53.15 16.42
C LEU A 402 -25.21 53.09 17.28
N ALA A 403 -26.11 52.13 17.02
CA ALA A 403 -27.30 51.91 17.83
C ALA A 403 -26.97 51.47 19.27
N TRP A 404 -25.86 50.76 19.47
CA TRP A 404 -25.32 50.47 20.80
C TRP A 404 -24.74 51.72 21.48
N SER A 405 -24.11 52.63 20.74
CA SER A 405 -23.51 53.86 21.30
C SER A 405 -24.51 54.99 21.62
N GLU A 406 -25.65 55.05 20.92
CA GLU A 406 -26.71 56.05 21.16
C GLU A 406 -27.77 55.57 22.20
N GLY A 407 -27.69 54.31 22.65
CA GLY A 407 -28.59 53.70 23.61
C GLY A 407 -28.13 53.72 25.09
N GLU A 408 -26.97 54.30 25.40
CA GLU A 408 -26.40 54.28 26.77
C GLU A 408 -26.92 55.38 27.74
N ASP A 409 -28.12 55.91 27.51
CA ASP A 409 -28.83 56.76 28.47
C ASP A 409 -30.19 56.16 28.87
N GLU A 410 -30.29 54.85 29.13
CA GLU A 410 -31.25 54.35 30.12
C GLU A 410 -30.91 52.93 30.63
N ILE A 411 -30.42 52.90 31.87
CA ILE A 411 -30.09 51.72 32.67
C ILE A 411 -31.32 50.82 32.85
N PHE A 412 -31.22 49.54 32.46
CA PHE A 412 -31.90 48.46 33.19
C PHE A 412 -31.22 47.10 33.01
N MET A 413 -30.28 46.78 33.92
CA MET A 413 -29.98 45.38 34.26
C MET A 413 -31.13 44.83 35.12
N PRO A 414 -31.60 43.60 34.87
CA PRO A 414 -31.30 42.57 35.87
C PRO A 414 -31.17 41.11 35.35
N LYS A 415 -30.15 40.45 35.91
CA LYS A 415 -30.13 39.09 36.48
C LYS A 415 -30.35 37.88 35.54
N TYR A 416 -29.22 37.23 35.27
CA TYR A 416 -29.00 35.78 35.22
C TYR A 416 -30.19 34.88 35.58
N ARG A 417 -30.55 33.99 34.64
CA ARG A 417 -31.06 32.65 34.93
C ARG A 417 -30.55 31.64 33.90
N GLU A 418 -29.87 30.64 34.43
CA GLU A 418 -29.42 29.41 33.76
C GLU A 418 -30.61 28.60 33.22
N GLY A 419 -30.38 27.88 32.12
CA GLY A 419 -31.14 26.67 31.79
C GLY A 419 -31.31 26.41 30.29
N TYR A 420 -30.82 25.25 29.86
CA TYR A 420 -31.03 24.57 28.56
C TYR A 420 -30.07 24.86 27.41
N TYR A 421 -28.89 24.22 27.50
CA TYR A 421 -28.27 23.58 26.34
C TYR A 421 -28.64 22.09 26.37
N GLN A 422 -29.51 21.66 25.44
CA GLN A 422 -29.55 20.27 25.00
C GLN A 422 -29.07 20.22 23.56
N ASN A 423 -27.96 19.53 23.38
CA ASN A 423 -27.35 19.17 22.12
C ASN A 423 -28.27 18.27 21.32
N HIS A 424 -28.62 18.67 20.10
CA HIS A 424 -28.86 17.73 19.02
C HIS A 424 -27.98 18.15 17.84
N ALA A 425 -26.88 17.41 17.70
CA ALA A 425 -26.01 17.42 16.54
C ALA A 425 -26.80 16.91 15.33
N SER A 426 -26.79 17.72 14.28
CA SER A 426 -27.31 17.43 12.95
C SER A 426 -26.38 16.49 12.20
N ASP A 427 -27.02 15.61 11.44
CA ASP A 427 -26.48 14.69 10.47
C ASP A 427 -25.46 15.34 9.51
N CYS A 428 -24.28 14.71 9.42
CA CYS A 428 -23.33 14.88 8.33
C CYS A 428 -23.39 13.60 7.47
N ASP A 429 -24.25 13.62 6.45
CA ASP A 429 -24.19 12.66 5.35
C ASP A 429 -23.01 13.02 4.43
N LEU A 430 -21.93 12.24 4.54
CA LEU A 430 -20.85 12.18 3.55
C LEU A 430 -20.99 10.86 2.78
N ASN A 431 -21.65 10.95 1.63
CA ASN A 431 -21.60 9.92 0.59
C ASN A 431 -20.33 10.12 -0.24
N TYR A 432 -19.40 9.16 -0.11
CA TYR A 432 -18.30 8.91 -1.04
C TYR A 432 -18.05 7.40 -1.08
N ILE A 433 -18.72 6.69 -1.99
CA ILE A 433 -18.23 5.57 -2.83
C ILE A 433 -19.05 5.59 -4.11
#